data_AF-A0A4Q2Y360-F1
#
_entry.id   AF-A0A4Q2Y360-F1
#
_cell.length_a   1.000
_cell.length_b   1.000
_cell.length_c   1.000
_cell.angle_alpha   90.00
_cell.angle_beta   90.00
_cell.angle_gamma   90.00
#
_symmetry.space_group_name_H-M   'P 1'
#
loop_
_entity.id
_entity.type
_entity.pdbx_description
1 polymer ?
#
loop_
_entity_poly.entity_id
_entity_poly.type
_entity_poly.pdbx_seq_one_letter_code
_entity_poly.pdbx_strand_id
1 'polypeptide(L)'
;MDFPPEKSRTGRARSLPSSRPFTLAVVLSAVHYLAIITTVTAFLLFFREQSQLAVKLIVGGIVTSVFTWLIAFFKRREAHCPLCKGTPLINSGARAHARASRLYPFNHGVSASFSIIATQTFRCMYCGCDFDLLKTPSHLREKYYTDTVE
;
A
#
# COMPACT_ATOMS: atom_id res chain seq x y z
N MET A 1 -32.70 -1.90 -22.51
CA MET A 1 -32.01 -0.60 -22.48
C MET A 1 -30.53 -0.89 -22.37
N ASP A 2 -29.84 -0.93 -23.51
CA ASP A 2 -28.40 -1.15 -23.56
C ASP A 2 -27.68 0.17 -23.34
N PHE A 3 -27.02 0.31 -22.20
CA PHE A 3 -26.14 1.45 -21.97
C PHE A 3 -24.90 1.28 -22.87
N PRO A 4 -24.50 2.33 -23.62
CA PRO A 4 -23.28 2.25 -24.41
C PRO A 4 -22.09 1.93 -23.49
N PRO A 5 -21.11 1.14 -23.94
CA PRO A 5 -19.93 0.81 -23.14
C PRO A 5 -19.25 2.12 -22.74
N GLU A 6 -19.23 2.40 -21.44
CA GLU A 6 -18.61 3.59 -20.87
C GLU A 6 -17.14 3.61 -21.34
N LYS A 7 -16.81 4.51 -22.29
CA LYS A 7 -15.43 4.71 -22.75
C LYS A 7 -14.58 4.89 -21.51
N SER A 8 -13.71 3.93 -21.24
CA SER A 8 -12.74 4.01 -20.16
C SER A 8 -11.79 5.16 -20.49
N ARG A 9 -12.16 6.38 -20.12
CA ARG A 9 -11.19 7.46 -19.94
C ARG A 9 -10.20 6.90 -18.92
N THR A 10 -9.06 6.44 -19.39
CA THR A 10 -7.90 6.12 -18.57
C THR A 10 -7.52 7.44 -17.90
N GLY A 11 -8.14 7.69 -16.76
CA GLY A 11 -7.96 8.92 -16.02
C GLY A 11 -6.50 9.01 -15.66
N ARG A 12 -5.82 10.03 -16.20
CA ARG A 12 -4.44 10.33 -15.84
C ARG A 12 -4.31 10.31 -14.32
N ALA A 13 -3.38 9.52 -13.78
CA ALA A 13 -3.18 9.41 -12.35
C ALA A 13 -3.00 10.79 -11.71
N ARG A 14 -3.69 11.01 -10.59
CA ARG A 14 -3.68 12.27 -9.85
C ARG A 14 -2.46 12.33 -8.94
N SER A 15 -1.93 13.54 -8.71
CA SER A 15 -0.90 13.72 -7.69
C SER A 15 -1.53 13.69 -6.31
N LEU A 16 -0.75 13.25 -5.32
CA LEU A 16 -1.12 13.31 -3.91
C LEU A 16 -0.65 14.65 -3.31
N PRO A 17 -1.39 15.23 -2.35
CA PRO A 17 -0.89 16.38 -1.59
C PRO A 17 0.39 16.05 -0.82
N SER A 18 0.48 14.83 -0.27
CA SER A 18 1.69 14.30 0.38
C SER A 18 1.82 12.78 0.15
N SER A 19 3.00 12.34 -0.29
CA SER A 19 3.31 10.92 -0.50
C SER A 19 3.83 10.23 0.77
N ARG A 20 4.39 11.00 1.71
CA ARG A 20 5.01 10.51 2.96
C ARG A 20 4.18 9.46 3.72
N PRO A 21 2.89 9.65 4.04
CA PRO A 21 2.14 8.65 4.80
C PRO A 21 2.00 7.33 4.03
N PHE A 22 1.87 7.39 2.70
CA PHE A 22 1.82 6.20 1.86
C PHE A 22 3.16 5.47 1.82
N THR A 23 4.25 6.21 1.60
CA THR A 23 5.60 5.63 1.56
C THR A 23 5.94 4.95 2.87
N LEU A 24 5.73 5.61 4.02
CA LEU A 24 6.01 5.03 5.34
C LEU A 24 5.17 3.77 5.60
N ALA A 25 3.86 3.84 5.31
CA ALA A 25 2.96 2.71 5.49
C ALA A 25 3.38 1.49 4.65
N VAL A 26 3.81 1.72 3.41
CA VAL A 26 4.22 0.68 2.48
C VAL A 26 5.57 0.08 2.85
N VAL A 27 6.56 0.90 3.23
CA VAL A 27 7.88 0.42 3.70
C VAL A 27 7.73 -0.45 4.94
N LEU A 28 6.96 0.00 5.94
CA LEU A 28 6.71 -0.79 7.15
C LEU A 28 5.93 -2.08 6.86
N SER A 29 4.98 -2.03 5.92
CA SER A 29 4.27 -3.25 5.46
C SER A 29 5.22 -4.22 4.76
N ALA A 30 6.17 -3.73 3.96
CA ALA A 30 7.17 -4.57 3.31
C ALA A 30 8.09 -5.25 4.32
N VAL A 31 8.59 -4.50 5.33
CA VAL A 31 9.37 -5.06 6.44
C VAL A 31 8.58 -6.14 7.18
N HIS A 32 7.30 -5.90 7.45
CA HIS A 32 6.43 -6.89 8.07
C HIS A 32 6.30 -8.17 7.23
N TYR A 33 6.10 -8.06 5.91
CA TYR A 33 6.02 -9.24 5.03
C TYR A 33 7.35 -10.00 4.99
N LEU A 34 8.50 -9.31 4.99
CA LEU A 34 9.81 -9.96 5.09
C LEU A 34 10.00 -10.69 6.42
N ALA A 35 9.48 -10.15 7.52
CA ALA A 35 9.50 -10.82 8.82
C ALA A 35 8.64 -12.11 8.80
N ILE A 36 7.45 -12.07 8.20
CA ILE A 36 6.60 -13.26 8.01
C ILE A 36 7.33 -14.31 7.17
N ILE A 37 7.88 -13.92 6.01
CA ILE A 37 8.58 -14.85 5.10
C ILE A 37 9.76 -15.51 5.83
N THR A 38 10.56 -14.72 6.54
CA THR A 38 11.69 -15.23 7.35
C THR A 38 11.21 -16.22 8.41
N THR A 39 10.11 -15.90 9.12
CA THR A 39 9.54 -16.76 10.18
C THR A 39 9.03 -18.08 9.61
N VAL A 40 8.28 -18.03 8.51
CA VAL A 40 7.78 -19.23 7.82
C VAL A 40 8.95 -20.09 7.31
N THR A 41 9.98 -19.47 6.74
CA THR A 41 11.18 -20.18 6.28
C THR A 41 11.90 -20.87 7.43
N ALA A 42 12.12 -20.17 8.56
CA ALA A 42 12.72 -20.76 9.75
C ALA A 42 11.88 -21.91 10.31
N PHE A 43 10.54 -21.78 10.29
CA PHE A 43 9.62 -22.83 10.71
C PHE A 43 9.72 -24.08 9.82
N LEU A 44 9.77 -23.92 8.50
CA LEU A 44 9.97 -25.04 7.57
C LEU A 44 11.34 -25.72 7.76
N LEU A 45 12.39 -24.94 7.99
CA LEU A 45 13.73 -25.48 8.27
C LEU A 45 13.78 -26.23 9.60
N PHE A 46 13.04 -25.78 10.61
CA PHE A 46 12.95 -26.46 11.91
C PHE A 46 12.41 -27.90 11.80
N PHE A 47 11.45 -28.16 10.90
CA PHE A 47 10.97 -29.53 10.65
C PHE A 47 12.02 -30.43 10.02
N ARG A 48 12.98 -29.87 9.29
CA ARG A 48 14.07 -30.62 8.68
C ARG A 48 15.20 -30.88 9.68
N GLU A 49 15.53 -29.88 10.48
CA GLU A 49 16.60 -29.93 11.47
C GLU A 49 16.22 -29.15 12.72
N GLN A 50 16.06 -29.86 13.84
CA GLN A 50 15.69 -29.29 15.13
C GLN A 50 16.87 -28.55 15.77
N SER A 51 17.25 -27.42 15.18
CA SER A 51 18.32 -26.56 15.69
C SER A 51 17.79 -25.53 16.69
N GLN A 52 18.57 -25.25 17.74
CA GLN A 52 18.28 -24.18 18.70
C GLN A 52 18.25 -22.78 18.02
N LEU A 53 19.01 -22.62 16.93
CA LEU A 53 18.99 -21.41 16.13
C LEU A 53 17.62 -21.19 15.46
N ALA A 54 17.04 -22.23 14.87
CA ALA A 54 15.73 -22.14 14.23
C ALA A 54 14.64 -21.75 15.24
N VAL A 55 14.67 -22.31 16.45
CA VAL A 55 13.74 -21.91 17.53
C VAL A 55 13.88 -20.42 17.86
N LYS A 56 15.11 -19.91 18.03
CA LYS A 56 15.37 -18.49 18.29
C LYS A 56 14.86 -17.60 17.14
N LEU A 57 15.07 -18.01 15.89
CA LEU A 57 14.59 -17.28 14.71
C LEU A 57 13.07 -17.28 14.60
N ILE A 58 12.40 -18.39 14.95
CA ILE A 58 10.93 -18.47 14.97
C ILE A 58 10.38 -17.52 16.03
N VAL A 59 10.86 -17.61 17.27
CA VAL A 59 10.39 -16.75 18.37
C VAL A 59 10.66 -15.27 18.06
N GLY A 60 11.88 -14.95 17.65
CA GLY A 60 12.25 -13.58 17.24
C GLY A 60 11.39 -13.09 16.08
N GLY A 61 11.20 -13.93 15.05
CA GLY A 61 10.39 -13.63 13.88
C GLY A 61 8.91 -13.36 14.21
N ILE A 62 8.31 -14.12 15.12
CA ILE A 62 6.94 -13.89 15.60
C ILE A 62 6.84 -12.54 16.31
N VAL A 63 7.76 -12.26 17.25
CA VAL A 63 7.78 -11.00 18.00
C VAL A 63 7.94 -9.82 17.03
N THR A 64 8.94 -9.86 16.15
CA THR A 64 9.15 -8.82 15.12
C THR A 64 7.93 -8.68 14.21
N SER A 65 7.27 -9.78 13.83
CA SER A 65 6.07 -9.75 12.99
C SER A 65 4.91 -9.02 13.67
N VAL A 66 4.65 -9.27 14.96
CA VAL A 66 3.60 -8.57 15.72
C VAL A 66 3.89 -7.07 15.84
N PHE A 67 5.12 -6.70 16.21
CA PHE A 67 5.49 -5.28 16.34
C PHE A 67 5.40 -4.53 15.02
N THR A 68 5.97 -5.10 13.95
CA THR A 68 5.93 -4.49 12.62
C THR A 68 4.51 -4.42 12.08
N TRP A 69 3.67 -5.43 12.33
CA TRP A 69 2.25 -5.42 11.98
C TRP A 69 1.49 -4.27 12.64
N LEU A 70 1.67 -4.08 13.96
CA LEU A 70 1.01 -3.00 14.72
C LEU A 70 1.42 -1.63 14.17
N ILE A 71 2.71 -1.37 14.01
CA ILE A 71 3.21 -0.09 13.51
C ILE A 71 2.70 0.15 12.08
N ALA A 72 2.80 -0.85 11.19
CA ALA A 72 2.31 -0.76 9.82
C ALA A 72 0.78 -0.55 9.78
N PHE A 73 0.02 -1.14 10.70
CA PHE A 73 -1.42 -0.94 10.80
C PHE A 73 -1.78 0.53 11.06
N PHE A 74 -1.16 1.17 12.07
CA PHE A 74 -1.40 2.58 12.35
C PHE A 74 -0.96 3.49 11.19
N LYS A 75 0.19 3.23 10.57
CA LYS A 75 0.64 4.01 9.40
C LYS A 75 -0.25 3.84 8.17
N ARG A 76 -0.80 2.65 7.93
CA ARG A 76 -1.81 2.44 6.88
C ARG A 76 -3.12 3.17 7.17
N ARG A 77 -3.48 3.36 8.45
CA ARG A 77 -4.65 4.18 8.84
C ARG A 77 -4.41 5.67 8.65
N GLU A 78 -3.18 6.16 8.77
CA GLU A 78 -2.85 7.57 8.49
C GLU A 78 -2.90 7.92 6.99
N ALA A 79 -2.69 6.92 6.10
CA ALA A 79 -2.73 7.09 4.66
C ALA A 79 -4.18 7.20 4.15
N HIS A 80 -4.68 8.43 4.00
CA HIS A 80 -6.03 8.73 3.50
C HIS A 80 -6.03 9.14 2.03
N CYS A 81 -7.07 8.73 1.30
CA CYS A 81 -7.34 9.24 -0.03
C CYS A 81 -7.74 10.72 0.04
N PRO A 82 -7.12 11.62 -0.74
CA PRO A 82 -7.46 13.04 -0.67
C PRO A 82 -8.89 13.35 -1.15
N LEU A 83 -9.48 12.47 -1.98
CA LEU A 83 -10.83 12.64 -2.54
C LEU A 83 -11.92 12.13 -1.59
N CYS A 84 -11.95 10.83 -1.31
CA CYS A 84 -13.02 10.22 -0.51
C CYS A 84 -12.71 10.10 0.99
N LYS A 85 -11.51 10.49 1.42
CA LYS A 85 -11.03 10.35 2.81
C LYS A 85 -11.03 8.91 3.34
N GLY A 86 -11.27 7.91 2.50
CA GLY A 86 -11.09 6.51 2.87
C GLY A 86 -9.61 6.14 2.98
N THR A 87 -9.29 5.04 3.64
CA THR A 87 -7.93 4.56 3.88
C THR A 87 -7.57 3.45 2.88
N PRO A 88 -7.02 3.76 1.68
CA PRO A 88 -6.86 2.79 0.60
C PRO A 88 -5.92 1.62 0.90
N LEU A 89 -5.11 1.68 1.96
CA LEU A 89 -4.17 0.60 2.33
C LEU A 89 -4.75 -0.37 3.37
N ILE A 90 -5.92 -0.08 3.92
CA ILE A 90 -6.62 -0.94 4.88
C ILE A 90 -8.04 -1.18 4.36
N ASN A 91 -8.47 -2.44 4.39
CA ASN A 91 -9.84 -2.77 4.03
C ASN A 91 -10.75 -2.44 5.21
N SER A 92 -11.57 -1.40 5.09
CA SER A 92 -12.56 -1.02 6.11
C SER A 92 -13.84 -1.88 6.05
N GLY A 93 -13.96 -2.76 5.04
CA GLY A 93 -15.19 -3.50 4.76
C GLY A 93 -16.22 -2.70 3.96
N ALA A 94 -15.97 -1.42 3.69
CA ALA A 94 -16.83 -0.65 2.79
C ALA A 94 -16.79 -1.22 1.37
N ARG A 95 -17.92 -1.08 0.64
CA ARG A 95 -18.07 -1.61 -0.71
C ARG A 95 -16.97 -1.06 -1.62
N ALA A 96 -16.18 -1.97 -2.21
CA ALA A 96 -15.16 -1.60 -3.16
C ALA A 96 -15.79 -1.09 -4.47
N HIS A 97 -15.16 -0.09 -5.06
CA HIS A 97 -15.52 0.44 -6.37
C HIS A 97 -15.32 -0.62 -7.46
N ALA A 98 -16.18 -0.65 -8.48
CA ALA A 98 -16.11 -1.65 -9.56
C ALA A 98 -14.76 -1.65 -10.31
N ARG A 99 -14.06 -0.51 -10.31
CA ARG A 99 -12.72 -0.35 -10.94
C ARG A 99 -11.56 -0.68 -10.00
N ALA A 100 -11.81 -1.00 -8.73
CA ALA A 100 -10.76 -1.29 -7.75
C ALA A 100 -10.01 -2.58 -8.14
N SER A 101 -8.69 -2.50 -8.22
CA SER A 101 -7.85 -3.66 -8.53
C SER A 101 -7.64 -4.54 -7.30
N ARG A 102 -7.63 -5.86 -7.51
CA ARG A 102 -7.30 -6.86 -6.50
C ARG A 102 -6.39 -7.92 -7.13
N LEU A 103 -5.21 -8.13 -6.56
CA LEU A 103 -4.34 -9.23 -6.88
C LEU A 103 -4.77 -10.43 -6.03
N TYR A 104 -5.54 -11.37 -6.59
CA TYR A 104 -5.93 -12.59 -5.88
C TYR A 104 -4.67 -13.44 -5.59
N PRO A 105 -4.52 -14.03 -4.39
CA PRO A 105 -5.50 -14.16 -3.29
C PRO A 105 -5.58 -12.98 -2.31
N PHE A 106 -4.73 -11.96 -2.45
CA PHE A 106 -4.64 -10.83 -1.53
C PHE A 106 -5.86 -9.90 -1.55
N ASN A 107 -6.00 -9.07 -0.52
CA ASN A 107 -7.06 -8.04 -0.45
C ASN A 107 -6.66 -6.76 -1.22
N HIS A 108 -7.61 -5.83 -1.39
CA HIS A 108 -7.38 -4.57 -2.10
C HIS A 108 -6.27 -3.70 -1.48
N GLY A 109 -6.19 -3.64 -0.15
CA GLY A 109 -5.16 -2.86 0.54
C GLY A 109 -3.75 -3.39 0.29
N VAL A 110 -3.58 -4.72 0.36
CA VAL A 110 -2.31 -5.39 0.03
C VAL A 110 -1.97 -5.18 -1.45
N SER A 111 -2.96 -5.29 -2.33
CA SER A 111 -2.77 -5.05 -3.77
C SER A 111 -2.31 -3.62 -4.04
N ALA A 112 -2.91 -2.63 -3.36
CA ALA A 112 -2.49 -1.24 -3.45
C ALA A 112 -1.07 -1.04 -2.90
N SER A 113 -0.72 -1.66 -1.77
CA SER A 113 0.66 -1.62 -1.27
C SER A 113 1.65 -2.17 -2.28
N PHE A 114 1.33 -3.30 -2.93
CA PHE A 114 2.18 -3.90 -3.97
C PHE A 114 2.32 -2.98 -5.19
N SER A 115 1.22 -2.38 -5.66
CA SER A 115 1.26 -1.41 -6.76
C SER A 115 2.13 -0.20 -6.42
N ILE A 116 2.09 0.29 -5.17
CA ILE A 116 2.95 1.39 -4.73
C ILE A 116 4.42 0.95 -4.74
N ILE A 117 4.74 -0.23 -4.21
CA ILE A 117 6.14 -0.74 -4.23
C ILE A 117 6.64 -0.86 -5.67
N ALA A 118 5.86 -1.49 -6.54
CA ALA A 118 6.28 -1.85 -7.89
C ALA A 118 6.29 -0.67 -8.87
N THR A 119 5.28 0.21 -8.80
CA THR A 119 5.04 1.25 -9.81
C THR A 119 4.93 2.65 -9.24
N GLN A 120 4.98 2.81 -7.91
CA GLN A 120 4.72 4.09 -7.22
C GLN A 120 3.33 4.69 -7.55
N THR A 121 2.39 3.84 -7.97
CA THR A 121 1.00 4.23 -8.22
C THR A 121 0.04 3.34 -7.44
N PHE A 122 -1.16 3.86 -7.16
CA PHE A 122 -2.26 3.04 -6.65
C PHE A 122 -3.62 3.54 -7.10
N ARG A 123 -4.58 2.62 -7.14
CA ARG A 123 -6.00 2.95 -7.29
C ARG A 123 -6.69 2.87 -5.94
N CYS A 124 -7.39 3.93 -5.55
CA CYS A 124 -8.17 3.90 -4.32
C CYS A 124 -9.33 2.89 -4.45
N MET A 125 -9.42 1.94 -3.51
CA MET A 125 -10.47 0.91 -3.56
C MET A 125 -11.89 1.46 -3.37
N TYR A 126 -12.05 2.64 -2.76
CA TYR A 126 -13.38 3.21 -2.45
C TYR A 126 -13.90 4.13 -3.55
N CYS A 127 -13.08 5.06 -4.06
CA CYS A 127 -13.50 6.00 -5.11
C CYS A 127 -13.05 5.62 -6.54
N GLY A 128 -12.23 4.58 -6.69
CA GLY A 128 -11.75 4.11 -7.98
C GLY A 128 -10.76 5.05 -8.71
N CYS A 129 -10.33 6.14 -8.07
CA CYS A 129 -9.38 7.07 -8.68
C CYS A 129 -7.94 6.58 -8.58
N ASP A 130 -7.16 6.82 -9.63
CA ASP A 130 -5.73 6.52 -9.71
C ASP A 130 -4.89 7.68 -9.16
N PHE A 131 -3.85 7.31 -8.42
CA PHE A 131 -2.88 8.21 -7.81
C PHE A 131 -1.46 7.78 -8.14
N ASP A 132 -0.61 8.76 -8.35
CA ASP A 132 0.83 8.59 -8.60
C ASP A 132 1.61 9.34 -7.52
N LEU A 133 2.46 8.61 -6.79
CA LEU A 133 3.25 9.14 -5.68
C LEU A 133 4.46 9.95 -6.16
N LEU A 134 4.93 9.73 -7.39
CA LEU A 134 6.04 10.47 -8.00
C LEU A 134 5.58 11.77 -8.64
N LYS A 135 4.29 11.89 -8.94
CA LYS A 135 3.74 13.08 -9.59
C LYS A 135 3.72 14.27 -8.63
N THR A 136 4.41 15.36 -9.00
CA THR A 136 4.46 16.60 -8.23
C THR A 136 3.04 17.15 -7.97
N PRO A 137 2.71 17.53 -6.73
CA PRO A 137 1.48 18.24 -6.41
C PRO A 137 1.34 19.52 -7.25
N SER A 138 0.13 19.84 -7.72
CA SER A 138 -0.09 21.02 -8.57
C SER A 138 0.29 22.33 -7.88
N HIS A 139 0.04 22.45 -6.57
CA HIS A 139 0.37 23.65 -5.80
C HIS A 139 1.89 23.91 -5.71
N LEU A 140 2.73 22.86 -5.68
CA LEU A 140 4.19 23.04 -5.72
C LEU A 140 4.68 23.44 -7.11
N ARG A 141 4.01 22.96 -8.17
CA ARG A 141 4.32 23.35 -9.54
C ARG A 141 4.04 24.82 -9.79
N GLU A 142 2.95 25.34 -9.23
CA GLU A 142 2.59 26.76 -9.33
C GLU A 142 3.59 27.63 -8.58
N LYS A 143 3.96 27.26 -7.35
CA LYS A 143 5.00 27.98 -6.59
C LYS A 143 6.33 28.05 -7.34
N TYR A 144 6.80 26.94 -7.89
CA TYR A 144 8.06 26.91 -8.65
C TYR A 144 8.01 27.81 -9.89
N TYR A 145 6.85 27.90 -10.56
CA TYR A 145 6.69 28.80 -11.70
C TYR A 145 6.84 30.27 -11.28
N THR A 146 6.17 30.68 -10.19
CA THR A 146 6.30 32.05 -9.65
C THR A 146 7.74 32.36 -9.27
N ASP A 147 8.42 31.45 -8.54
CA ASP A 147 9.81 31.64 -8.09
C ASP A 147 10.84 31.72 -9.25
N THR A 148 10.50 31.26 -10.45
CA THR A 148 11.39 31.31 -11.64
C THR A 148 11.20 32.51 -12.55
N VAL A 149 10.10 33.25 -12.38
CA VAL A 149 9.72 34.37 -13.26
C VAL A 149 10.03 35.73 -12.63
N GLU A 150 10.22 35.77 -11.31
CA GLU A 150 10.75 36.93 -10.55
C GLU A 150 12.28 36.93 -10.50
#